data_AF-A0A3D3NYB0-F1
#
_entry.id   AF-A0A3D3NYB0-F1
#
_cell.length_a   1.000
_cell.length_b   1.000
_cell.length_c   1.000
_cell.angle_alpha   90.00
_cell.angle_beta   90.00
_cell.angle_gamma   90.00
#
_symmetry.space_group_name_H-M   'P 1'
#
loop_
_entity.id
_entity.type
_entity.pdbx_description
1 polymer ?
#
loop_
_entity_poly.entity_id
_entity_poly.type
_entity_poly.pdbx_seq_one_letter_code
_entity_poly.pdbx_strand_id
1 'polypeptide(L)'
;MSKKASKKTAAKKAAAPAATPSVSLPQLVVTASSLNVRRSPSLTATVTGSLSSGTVVDWLETSPDELWAKVRHGTLSGWSSRRYLAETQAPAPGGPYDEILRIADTSAIAQYRWLDRGRAPRAYIRGMALAFARVYCKLSAGDPAAMEMAKANTGVADVDALAHYAQIFHEAGMNNESSGASTLRHLYVLLVGLGMRESSGKHCEGRDTTAGNVTAETAEAGLFQTSWNARIRPDMTTIQPMVQVFNHYRANPQGFLEIFQEGVTCSPQNWHNHGTGLGRTFQQLSKECPAFAAEFAAVGLRNRRRHWGPVNRREAEVRPECNTMLLRVQQAVDSLQLCPV
;
A
#
# COMPACT_ATOMS: atom_id res chain seq x y z
N MET A 1 56.13 45.58 32.66
CA MET A 1 55.99 45.22 31.23
C MET A 1 54.85 44.23 31.09
N SER A 2 53.87 44.60 30.27
CA SER A 2 52.47 44.16 30.30
C SER A 2 52.23 42.76 29.75
N LYS A 3 51.45 41.94 30.48
CA LYS A 3 50.85 40.69 29.97
C LYS A 3 49.68 41.04 29.03
N LYS A 4 49.82 40.70 27.75
CA LYS A 4 48.76 40.81 26.73
C LYS A 4 47.63 39.81 27.02
N ALA A 5 46.45 40.33 27.31
CA ALA A 5 45.20 39.58 27.29
C ALA A 5 44.76 39.34 25.83
N SER A 6 44.62 38.07 25.44
CA SER A 6 44.10 37.70 24.12
C SER A 6 42.58 37.54 24.21
N LYS A 7 41.87 38.49 23.61
CA LYS A 7 40.41 38.60 23.56
C LYS A 7 39.87 37.58 22.55
N LYS A 8 39.19 36.54 23.02
CA LYS A 8 38.55 35.52 22.16
C LYS A 8 37.20 36.07 21.66
N THR A 9 37.16 36.51 20.41
CA THR A 9 35.95 36.98 19.74
C THR A 9 35.09 35.78 19.35
N ALA A 10 33.87 35.70 19.88
CA ALA A 10 32.88 34.71 19.48
C ALA A 10 32.28 35.09 18.13
N ALA A 11 32.56 34.31 17.08
CA ALA A 11 31.93 34.45 15.78
C ALA A 11 30.52 33.81 15.81
N LYS A 12 29.51 34.64 15.59
CA LYS A 12 28.10 34.27 15.45
C LYS A 12 27.94 33.46 14.15
N LYS A 13 27.74 32.13 14.28
CA LYS A 13 27.47 31.21 13.17
C LYS A 13 26.12 31.59 12.54
N ALA A 14 26.16 32.05 11.30
CA ALA A 14 24.97 32.35 10.50
C ALA A 14 24.13 31.07 10.29
N ALA A 15 22.82 31.17 10.51
CA ALA A 15 21.86 30.12 10.26
C ALA A 15 21.76 29.85 8.75
N ALA A 16 21.80 28.56 8.38
CA ALA A 16 21.54 28.11 7.02
C ALA A 16 20.08 28.42 6.62
N PRO A 17 19.81 28.78 5.35
CA PRO A 17 18.45 29.06 4.90
C PRO A 17 17.59 27.80 5.00
N ALA A 18 16.36 27.97 5.48
CA ALA A 18 15.35 26.94 5.63
C ALA A 18 15.10 26.24 4.28
N ALA A 19 15.03 24.90 4.32
CA ALA A 19 14.64 24.08 3.18
C ALA A 19 13.25 24.50 2.67
N THR A 20 13.19 24.90 1.40
CA THR A 20 11.94 25.06 0.65
C THR A 20 11.16 23.74 0.65
N PRO A 21 9.82 23.76 0.82
CA PRO A 21 9.01 22.57 0.68
C PRO A 21 9.15 22.03 -0.74
N SER A 22 9.53 20.76 -0.87
CA SER A 22 9.54 20.03 -2.14
C SER A 22 8.10 19.88 -2.62
N VAL A 23 7.70 20.67 -3.61
CA VAL A 23 6.41 20.53 -4.29
C VAL A 23 6.42 19.17 -5.01
N SER A 24 5.55 18.26 -4.58
CA SER A 24 5.28 17.01 -5.30
C SER A 24 4.65 17.36 -6.66
N LEU A 25 5.22 16.82 -7.74
CA LEU A 25 4.73 17.05 -9.10
C LEU A 25 3.40 16.31 -9.33
N PRO A 26 2.49 16.84 -10.16
CA PRO A 26 1.31 16.11 -10.58
C PRO A 26 1.72 14.84 -11.34
N GLN A 27 0.89 13.80 -11.31
CA GLN A 27 1.18 12.51 -11.95
C GLN A 27 0.20 12.20 -13.08
N LEU A 28 0.69 11.49 -14.10
CA LEU A 28 -0.09 10.99 -15.23
C LEU A 28 0.04 9.47 -15.31
N VAL A 29 -0.99 8.80 -15.79
CA VAL A 29 -1.01 7.38 -16.13
C VAL A 29 -1.04 7.17 -17.64
N VAL A 30 -0.20 6.28 -18.14
CA VAL A 30 -0.17 5.90 -19.56
C VAL A 30 -1.39 5.05 -19.89
N THR A 31 -2.14 5.44 -20.92
CA THR A 31 -3.36 4.71 -21.37
C THR A 31 -3.13 3.86 -22.62
N ALA A 32 -2.01 4.05 -23.33
CA ALA A 32 -1.65 3.26 -24.50
C ALA A 32 -0.86 2.00 -24.11
N SER A 33 -1.02 0.91 -24.87
CA SER A 33 -0.25 -0.34 -24.69
C SER A 33 1.26 -0.11 -24.66
N SER A 34 1.75 0.83 -25.47
CA SER A 34 3.13 1.32 -25.45
C SER A 34 3.16 2.79 -25.88
N LEU A 35 3.87 3.61 -25.11
CA LEU A 35 4.00 5.05 -25.33
C LEU A 35 5.47 5.45 -25.40
N ASN A 36 5.89 6.03 -26.52
CA ASN A 36 7.26 6.49 -26.71
C ASN A 36 7.57 7.73 -25.86
N VAL A 37 8.76 7.74 -25.26
CA VAL A 37 9.39 8.91 -24.63
C VAL A 37 10.45 9.44 -25.59
N ARG A 38 10.36 10.73 -25.93
CA ARG A 38 11.19 11.36 -26.97
C ARG A 38 12.04 12.49 -26.41
N ARG A 39 13.12 12.83 -27.10
CA ARG A 39 14.03 13.91 -26.67
C ARG A 39 13.39 15.31 -26.73
N SER A 40 12.44 15.54 -27.64
CA SER A 40 11.71 16.79 -27.82
C SER A 40 10.24 16.52 -28.20
N PRO A 41 9.32 17.49 -28.03
CA PRO A 41 7.88 17.29 -28.29
C PRO A 41 7.57 17.30 -29.80
N SER A 42 8.01 16.27 -30.51
CA SER A 42 7.80 16.10 -31.95
C SER A 42 7.72 14.63 -32.34
N LEU A 43 6.89 14.30 -33.34
CA LEU A 43 6.79 12.96 -33.90
C LEU A 43 8.08 12.47 -34.57
N THR A 44 8.94 13.40 -35.01
CA THR A 44 10.23 13.10 -35.67
C THR A 44 11.40 13.08 -34.69
N ALA A 45 11.19 13.40 -33.41
CA ALA A 45 12.24 13.39 -32.41
C ALA A 45 12.70 11.97 -32.05
N THR A 46 13.99 11.82 -31.74
CA THR A 46 14.58 10.55 -31.29
C THR A 46 13.84 10.00 -30.08
N VAL A 47 13.46 8.72 -30.16
CA VAL A 47 12.87 7.97 -29.04
C VAL A 47 13.99 7.58 -28.08
N THR A 48 13.88 7.99 -26.82
CA THR A 48 14.85 7.71 -25.75
C THR A 48 14.40 6.59 -24.83
N GLY A 49 13.15 6.14 -24.96
CA GLY A 49 12.59 4.99 -24.26
C GLY A 49 11.11 4.82 -24.55
N SER A 50 10.47 3.88 -23.86
CA SER A 50 9.03 3.67 -23.92
C SER A 50 8.46 3.38 -22.54
N LEU A 51 7.16 3.63 -22.39
CA LEU A 51 6.36 3.39 -21.19
C LEU A 51 5.22 2.45 -21.58
N SER A 52 4.95 1.44 -20.77
CA SER A 52 3.81 0.54 -20.97
C SER A 52 2.51 1.14 -20.44
N SER A 53 1.37 0.62 -20.89
CA SER A 53 0.06 0.95 -20.30
C SER A 53 0.08 0.81 -18.77
N GLY A 54 -0.62 1.70 -18.08
CA GLY A 54 -0.69 1.74 -16.62
C GLY A 54 0.53 2.36 -15.92
N THR A 55 1.60 2.70 -16.65
CA THR A 55 2.78 3.35 -16.05
C THR A 55 2.41 4.73 -15.53
N VAL A 56 2.69 4.99 -14.25
CA VAL A 56 2.53 6.32 -13.64
C VAL A 56 3.84 7.09 -13.79
N VAL A 57 3.74 8.34 -14.20
CA VAL A 57 4.88 9.21 -14.47
C VAL A 57 4.68 10.57 -13.81
N ASP A 58 5.77 11.18 -13.35
CA ASP A 58 5.73 12.58 -12.91
C ASP A 58 5.52 13.47 -14.13
N TRP A 59 4.57 14.39 -14.05
CA TRP A 59 4.31 15.38 -15.07
C TRP A 59 5.10 16.66 -14.77
N LEU A 60 6.12 16.89 -15.59
CA LEU A 60 7.08 17.97 -15.40
C LEU A 60 6.67 19.26 -16.09
N GLU A 61 6.14 19.14 -17.31
CA GLU A 61 5.93 20.26 -18.22
C GLU A 61 4.92 19.88 -19.32
N THR A 62 4.32 20.88 -19.94
CA THR A 62 3.44 20.74 -21.11
C THR A 62 3.99 21.61 -22.23
N SER A 63 3.96 21.12 -23.47
CA SER A 63 4.41 21.90 -24.62
C SER A 63 3.46 23.09 -24.90
N PRO A 64 3.91 24.15 -25.58
CA PRO A 64 3.06 25.30 -25.88
C PRO A 64 1.77 24.98 -26.67
N ASP A 65 1.76 23.89 -27.43
CA ASP A 65 0.61 23.40 -28.19
C ASP A 65 -0.27 22.41 -27.40
N GLU A 66 0.10 22.12 -26.15
CA GLU A 66 -0.56 21.17 -25.24
C GLU A 66 -0.63 19.70 -25.71
N LEU A 67 0.00 19.38 -26.85
CA LEU A 67 -0.04 18.03 -27.43
C LEU A 67 0.97 17.07 -26.80
N TRP A 68 1.92 17.58 -26.01
CA TRP A 68 2.98 16.80 -25.38
C TRP A 68 3.12 17.13 -23.90
N ALA A 69 3.39 16.08 -23.12
CA ALA A 69 3.80 16.20 -21.73
C ALA A 69 5.24 15.75 -21.58
N LYS A 70 6.02 16.51 -20.83
CA LYS A 70 7.34 16.08 -20.37
C LYS A 70 7.15 15.26 -19.11
N VAL A 71 7.64 14.04 -19.14
CA VAL A 71 7.39 13.03 -18.12
C VAL A 71 8.69 12.51 -17.52
N ARG A 72 8.62 11.96 -16.30
CA ARG A 72 9.72 11.24 -15.66
C ARG A 72 9.23 9.94 -15.04
N HIS A 73 10.00 8.87 -15.25
CA HIS A 73 9.81 7.57 -14.62
C HIS A 73 11.19 6.98 -14.29
N GLY A 74 11.59 7.02 -13.01
CA GLY A 74 12.94 6.68 -12.59
C GLY A 74 13.99 7.56 -13.28
N THR A 75 14.95 6.94 -13.98
CA THR A 75 15.98 7.66 -14.76
C THR A 75 15.54 8.07 -16.16
N LEU A 76 14.38 7.57 -16.64
CA LEU A 76 13.86 7.91 -17.96
C LEU A 76 13.10 9.24 -17.89
N SER A 77 13.51 10.21 -18.71
CA SER A 77 12.81 11.50 -18.82
C SER A 77 12.81 11.99 -20.27
N GLY A 78 11.70 12.61 -20.69
CA GLY A 78 11.52 13.12 -22.04
C GLY A 78 10.06 13.46 -22.30
N TRP A 79 9.71 13.65 -23.58
CA TRP A 79 8.40 14.08 -24.04
C TRP A 79 7.57 12.91 -24.58
N SER A 80 6.32 12.81 -24.16
CA SER A 80 5.35 11.83 -24.65
C SER A 80 4.06 12.54 -25.07
N SER A 81 3.32 11.95 -26.01
CA SER A 81 2.07 12.55 -26.49
C SER A 81 1.03 12.58 -25.37
N ARG A 82 0.47 13.78 -25.11
CA ARG A 82 -0.53 14.02 -24.07
C ARG A 82 -1.80 13.20 -24.26
N ARG A 83 -2.12 12.84 -25.52
CA ARG A 83 -3.28 12.00 -25.89
C ARG A 83 -3.30 10.63 -25.20
N TYR A 84 -2.13 10.09 -24.87
CA TYR A 84 -1.99 8.75 -24.28
C TYR A 84 -1.64 8.79 -22.79
N LEU A 85 -1.89 9.94 -22.17
CA LEU A 85 -1.65 10.19 -20.76
C LEU A 85 -2.96 10.70 -20.16
N ALA A 86 -3.47 10.00 -19.16
CA ALA A 86 -4.55 10.49 -18.31
C ALA A 86 -3.94 11.01 -17.02
N GLU A 87 -4.57 11.97 -16.36
CA GLU A 87 -4.16 12.30 -14.99
C GLU A 87 -4.39 11.07 -14.11
N THR A 88 -3.42 10.75 -13.25
CA THR A 88 -3.75 9.87 -12.13
C THR A 88 -4.87 10.59 -11.39
N GLN A 89 -6.03 9.96 -11.29
CA GLN A 89 -7.07 10.47 -10.40
C GLN A 89 -6.50 10.43 -8.98
N ALA A 90 -5.84 11.50 -8.56
CA ALA A 90 -6.02 11.95 -7.19
C ALA A 90 -7.53 12.07 -7.01
N PRO A 91 -8.11 11.59 -5.90
CA PRO A 91 -9.51 11.81 -5.65
C PRO A 91 -9.78 13.30 -5.81
N ALA A 92 -10.59 13.66 -6.81
CA ALA A 92 -11.02 15.03 -6.99
C ALA A 92 -11.76 15.43 -5.70
N PRO A 93 -11.50 16.62 -5.13
CA PRO A 93 -12.31 17.13 -4.04
C PRO A 93 -13.80 17.11 -4.44
N GLY A 94 -14.61 16.35 -3.73
CA GLY A 94 -16.02 16.04 -4.02
C GLY A 94 -16.29 14.65 -4.62
N GLY A 95 -15.27 13.81 -4.80
CA GLY A 95 -15.40 12.47 -5.38
C GLY A 95 -15.82 11.38 -4.38
N PRO A 96 -16.28 10.21 -4.86
CA PRO A 96 -16.77 9.14 -3.97
C PRO A 96 -15.73 8.57 -3.00
N TYR A 97 -14.44 8.72 -3.31
CA TYR A 97 -13.35 8.39 -2.39
C TYR A 97 -13.31 9.32 -1.18
N ASP A 98 -13.74 10.58 -1.27
CA ASP A 98 -13.74 11.51 -0.14
C ASP A 98 -14.68 11.07 0.97
N GLU A 99 -15.82 10.45 0.61
CA GLU A 99 -16.72 9.89 1.61
C GLU A 99 -16.06 8.73 2.36
N ILE A 100 -15.33 7.86 1.67
CA ILE A 100 -14.56 6.77 2.31
C ILE A 100 -13.46 7.35 3.20
N LEU A 101 -12.73 8.36 2.73
CA LEU A 101 -11.69 9.04 3.52
C LEU A 101 -12.28 9.72 4.76
N ARG A 102 -13.44 10.37 4.63
CA ARG A 102 -14.18 10.99 5.74
C ARG A 102 -14.67 9.95 6.75
N ILE A 103 -15.20 8.81 6.29
CA ILE A 103 -15.59 7.69 7.15
C ILE A 103 -14.36 7.20 7.94
N ALA A 104 -13.23 7.00 7.28
CA ALA A 104 -11.98 6.59 7.91
C ALA A 104 -11.53 7.60 8.96
N ASP A 105 -11.50 8.90 8.62
CA ASP A 105 -11.04 9.98 9.50
C ASP A 105 -11.89 10.19 10.75
N THR A 106 -13.20 10.06 10.59
CA THR A 106 -14.18 10.28 11.68
C THR A 106 -14.46 9.01 12.48
N SER A 107 -13.80 7.90 12.15
CA SER A 107 -14.00 6.62 12.83
C SER A 107 -13.36 6.60 14.22
N ALA A 108 -13.95 5.81 15.14
CA ALA A 108 -13.37 5.57 16.45
C ALA A 108 -12.00 4.85 16.35
N ILE A 109 -11.82 3.97 15.36
CA ILE A 109 -10.55 3.27 15.15
C ILE A 109 -9.39 4.22 14.78
N ALA A 110 -9.68 5.36 14.14
CA ALA A 110 -8.66 6.37 13.85
C ALA A 110 -8.11 7.07 15.11
N GLN A 111 -8.85 7.05 16.23
CA GLN A 111 -8.43 7.62 17.51
C GLN A 111 -7.89 6.58 18.48
N TYR A 112 -8.04 5.29 18.14
CA TYR A 112 -7.63 4.17 18.99
C TYR A 112 -6.12 4.15 19.22
N ARG A 113 -5.72 3.78 20.44
CA ARG A 113 -4.31 3.62 20.82
C ARG A 113 -4.00 2.12 20.88
N TRP A 114 -3.25 1.67 19.90
CA TRP A 114 -2.77 0.31 19.76
C TRP A 114 -1.68 0.01 20.78
N LEU A 115 -1.75 -1.16 21.41
CA LEU A 115 -0.82 -1.56 22.47
C LEU A 115 0.63 -1.56 21.94
N ASP A 116 1.51 -0.84 22.64
CA ASP A 116 2.93 -0.66 22.28
C ASP A 116 3.19 -0.13 20.85
N ARG A 117 2.19 0.51 20.24
CA ARG A 117 2.27 1.06 18.87
C ARG A 117 1.73 2.49 18.78
N GLY A 118 0.92 2.93 19.74
CA GLY A 118 0.39 4.28 19.78
C GLY A 118 -0.80 4.45 18.84
N ARG A 119 -1.00 5.66 18.30
CA ARG A 119 -2.08 5.91 17.34
C ARG A 119 -1.62 5.57 15.93
N ALA A 120 -2.51 4.94 15.17
CA ALA A 120 -2.28 4.71 13.75
C ALA A 120 -2.09 6.04 12.99
N PRO A 121 -1.21 6.11 11.98
CA PRO A 121 -1.23 7.21 11.01
C PRO A 121 -2.61 7.34 10.37
N ARG A 122 -3.11 8.57 10.17
CA ARG A 122 -4.40 8.78 9.48
C ARG A 122 -4.39 8.19 8.07
N ALA A 123 -3.28 8.39 7.36
CA ALA A 123 -2.97 7.78 6.07
C ALA A 123 -3.18 6.25 6.05
N TYR A 124 -2.79 5.57 7.13
CA TYR A 124 -2.94 4.12 7.24
C TYR A 124 -4.43 3.71 7.32
N ILE A 125 -5.22 4.36 8.17
CA ILE A 125 -6.65 4.04 8.31
C ILE A 125 -7.42 4.36 7.03
N ARG A 126 -7.12 5.51 6.40
CA ARG A 126 -7.65 5.90 5.08
C ARG A 126 -7.32 4.87 4.00
N GLY A 127 -6.04 4.50 3.91
CA GLY A 127 -5.55 3.55 2.93
C GLY A 127 -6.17 2.15 3.09
N MET A 128 -6.28 1.66 4.32
CA MET A 128 -6.92 0.37 4.60
C MET A 128 -8.43 0.36 4.30
N ALA A 129 -9.12 1.49 4.52
CA ALA A 129 -10.51 1.66 4.12
C ALA A 129 -10.68 1.59 2.59
N LEU A 130 -9.82 2.25 1.83
CA LEU A 130 -9.82 2.20 0.36
C LEU A 130 -9.45 0.81 -0.17
N ALA A 131 -8.45 0.15 0.43
CA ALA A 131 -8.09 -1.22 0.09
C ALA A 131 -9.26 -2.18 0.30
N PHE A 132 -9.97 -2.07 1.43
CA PHE A 132 -11.18 -2.85 1.68
C PHE A 132 -12.27 -2.56 0.64
N ALA A 133 -12.56 -1.27 0.35
CA ALA A 133 -13.56 -0.89 -0.64
C ALA A 133 -13.28 -1.52 -2.01
N ARG A 134 -12.01 -1.49 -2.45
CA ARG A 134 -11.58 -2.13 -3.69
C ARG A 134 -11.83 -3.64 -3.69
N VAL A 135 -11.44 -4.34 -2.62
CA VAL A 135 -11.63 -5.80 -2.54
C VAL A 135 -13.09 -6.18 -2.39
N TYR A 136 -13.90 -5.36 -1.73
CA TYR A 136 -15.34 -5.56 -1.66
C TYR A 136 -15.97 -5.51 -3.07
N CYS A 137 -15.56 -4.57 -3.92
CA CYS A 137 -15.99 -4.57 -5.32
C CYS A 137 -15.49 -5.76 -6.12
N LYS A 138 -14.24 -6.20 -5.89
CA LYS A 138 -13.70 -7.43 -6.47
C LYS A 138 -14.52 -8.66 -6.06
N LEU A 139 -14.97 -8.73 -4.80
CA LEU A 139 -15.83 -9.81 -4.31
C LEU A 139 -17.16 -9.83 -5.06
N SER A 140 -17.81 -8.67 -5.23
CA SER A 140 -19.05 -8.55 -6.01
C SER A 140 -18.88 -8.96 -7.48
N ALA A 141 -17.68 -8.78 -8.05
CA ALA A 141 -17.32 -9.21 -9.40
C ALA A 141 -16.87 -10.69 -9.50
N GLY A 142 -16.87 -11.45 -8.40
CA GLY A 142 -16.44 -12.85 -8.39
C GLY A 142 -14.93 -13.06 -8.55
N ASP A 143 -14.12 -12.07 -8.18
CA ASP A 143 -12.66 -12.20 -8.20
C ASP A 143 -12.20 -13.36 -7.30
N PRO A 144 -11.40 -14.31 -7.81
CA PRO A 144 -10.99 -15.50 -7.06
C PRO A 144 -10.24 -15.19 -5.75
N ALA A 145 -9.40 -14.14 -5.73
CA ALA A 145 -8.68 -13.76 -4.53
C ALA A 145 -9.61 -13.15 -3.48
N ALA A 146 -10.56 -12.30 -3.90
CA ALA A 146 -11.56 -11.74 -3.02
C ALA A 146 -12.52 -12.81 -2.46
N MET A 147 -12.94 -13.79 -3.28
CA MET A 147 -13.74 -14.94 -2.83
C MET A 147 -12.97 -15.79 -1.80
N GLU A 148 -11.68 -16.02 -2.03
CA GLU A 148 -10.81 -16.76 -1.11
C GLU A 148 -10.65 -16.01 0.23
N MET A 149 -10.48 -14.68 0.18
CA MET A 149 -10.48 -13.82 1.37
C MET A 149 -11.82 -13.91 2.13
N ALA A 150 -12.94 -13.98 1.41
CA ALA A 150 -14.29 -13.95 1.94
C ALA A 150 -14.88 -15.33 2.31
N LYS A 151 -14.15 -16.44 2.09
CA LYS A 151 -14.66 -17.80 2.39
C LYS A 151 -15.00 -17.95 3.86
N ALA A 152 -15.96 -18.80 4.21
CA ALA A 152 -16.31 -19.11 5.60
C ALA A 152 -15.10 -19.56 6.43
N ASN A 153 -15.16 -19.36 7.74
CA ASN A 153 -14.20 -19.92 8.70
C ASN A 153 -14.07 -21.42 8.45
N THR A 154 -12.84 -21.86 8.19
CA THR A 154 -12.56 -23.25 7.79
C THR A 154 -12.55 -24.22 8.98
N GLY A 155 -12.47 -23.72 10.21
CA GLY A 155 -12.22 -24.54 11.40
C GLY A 155 -10.76 -25.05 11.51
N VAL A 156 -9.91 -24.78 10.51
CA VAL A 156 -8.52 -25.28 10.45
C VAL A 156 -7.55 -24.20 10.92
N ALA A 157 -7.42 -24.03 12.24
CA ALA A 157 -6.60 -22.99 12.88
C ALA A 157 -5.10 -23.03 12.52
N ASP A 158 -4.60 -24.12 11.94
CA ASP A 158 -3.22 -24.26 11.53
C ASP A 158 -2.86 -23.47 10.27
N VAL A 159 -3.83 -23.24 9.39
CA VAL A 159 -3.63 -22.55 8.11
C VAL A 159 -4.38 -21.23 8.06
N ASP A 160 -5.53 -21.16 8.72
CA ASP A 160 -6.48 -20.07 8.62
C ASP A 160 -6.47 -19.18 9.87
N ALA A 161 -6.20 -17.90 9.67
CA ALA A 161 -6.19 -16.89 10.72
C ALA A 161 -7.57 -16.68 11.36
N LEU A 162 -8.69 -16.73 10.61
CA LEU A 162 -10.01 -16.54 11.22
C LEU A 162 -10.39 -17.75 12.09
N ALA A 163 -9.96 -18.96 11.71
CA ALA A 163 -10.08 -20.14 12.56
C ALA A 163 -9.21 -20.01 13.82
N HIS A 164 -7.97 -19.54 13.68
CA HIS A 164 -7.05 -19.32 14.80
C HIS A 164 -7.51 -18.23 15.79
N TYR A 165 -8.25 -17.24 15.29
CA TYR A 165 -8.84 -16.12 16.04
C TYR A 165 -10.33 -16.31 16.36
N ALA A 166 -10.90 -17.50 16.14
CA ALA A 166 -12.36 -17.69 16.18
C ALA A 166 -13.01 -17.19 17.49
N GLN A 167 -12.40 -17.49 18.65
CA GLN A 167 -12.88 -17.00 19.94
C GLN A 167 -12.82 -15.46 20.06
N ILE A 168 -11.71 -14.83 19.62
CA ILE A 168 -11.55 -13.37 19.65
C ILE A 168 -12.62 -12.70 18.78
N PHE A 169 -12.90 -13.25 17.60
CA PHE A 169 -13.97 -12.74 16.74
C PHE A 169 -15.35 -12.95 17.36
N HIS A 170 -15.60 -14.10 17.98
CA HIS A 170 -16.86 -14.38 18.68
C HIS A 170 -17.11 -13.38 19.81
N GLU A 171 -16.12 -13.15 20.68
CA GLU A 171 -16.18 -12.17 21.77
C GLU A 171 -16.38 -10.73 21.25
N ALA A 172 -15.88 -10.43 20.06
CA ALA A 172 -16.07 -9.15 19.38
C ALA A 172 -17.39 -9.03 18.59
N GLY A 173 -18.27 -10.05 18.64
CA GLY A 173 -19.56 -10.06 17.93
C GLY A 173 -19.44 -10.22 16.41
N MET A 174 -18.35 -10.82 15.92
CA MET A 174 -18.05 -10.98 14.50
C MET A 174 -18.17 -12.44 14.05
N ASN A 175 -19.33 -12.83 13.52
CA ASN A 175 -19.55 -14.18 12.99
C ASN A 175 -18.87 -14.34 11.61
N ASN A 176 -18.08 -15.41 11.45
CA ASN A 176 -17.36 -15.77 10.22
C ASN A 176 -17.76 -17.15 9.65
N GLU A 177 -18.87 -17.74 10.11
CA GLU A 177 -19.32 -19.09 9.70
C GLU A 177 -19.86 -19.14 8.25
N SER A 178 -20.24 -18.00 7.69
CA SER A 178 -20.70 -17.88 6.31
C SER A 178 -19.66 -17.19 5.44
N SER A 179 -19.63 -17.52 4.15
CA SER A 179 -18.84 -16.74 3.19
C SER A 179 -19.50 -15.40 2.87
N GLY A 180 -18.72 -14.43 2.41
CA GLY A 180 -19.21 -13.17 1.86
C GLY A 180 -18.68 -11.92 2.57
N ALA A 181 -19.41 -10.80 2.38
CA ALA A 181 -18.96 -9.45 2.74
C ALA A 181 -18.58 -9.30 4.22
N SER A 182 -19.36 -9.90 5.14
CA SER A 182 -19.05 -9.85 6.57
C SER A 182 -17.70 -10.52 6.89
N THR A 183 -17.45 -11.71 6.33
CA THR A 183 -16.20 -12.44 6.58
C THR A 183 -15.00 -11.75 5.94
N LEU A 184 -15.16 -11.16 4.75
CA LEU A 184 -14.16 -10.29 4.15
C LEU A 184 -13.85 -9.09 5.05
N ARG A 185 -14.88 -8.41 5.56
CA ARG A 185 -14.75 -7.26 6.44
C ARG A 185 -14.02 -7.61 7.74
N HIS A 186 -14.37 -8.73 8.37
CA HIS A 186 -13.72 -9.22 9.58
C HIS A 186 -12.25 -9.62 9.33
N LEU A 187 -11.92 -10.17 8.16
CA LEU A 187 -10.53 -10.37 7.76
C LEU A 187 -9.76 -9.05 7.69
N TYR A 188 -10.37 -8.01 7.12
CA TYR A 188 -9.77 -6.68 7.08
C TYR A 188 -9.63 -6.04 8.47
N VAL A 189 -10.52 -6.33 9.42
CA VAL A 189 -10.35 -5.94 10.83
C VAL A 189 -9.05 -6.51 11.40
N LEU A 190 -8.81 -7.82 11.21
CA LEU A 190 -7.56 -8.45 11.64
C LEU A 190 -6.35 -7.88 10.90
N LEU A 191 -6.50 -7.61 9.60
CA LEU A 191 -5.44 -7.03 8.78
C LEU A 191 -5.04 -5.63 9.26
N VAL A 192 -5.99 -4.79 9.68
CA VAL A 192 -5.70 -3.48 10.29
C VAL A 192 -4.90 -3.64 11.59
N GLY A 193 -5.25 -4.63 12.42
CA GLY A 193 -4.45 -4.95 13.62
C GLY A 193 -3.05 -5.46 13.28
N LEU A 194 -2.94 -6.29 12.25
CA LEU A 194 -1.66 -6.84 11.80
C LEU A 194 -0.73 -5.74 11.30
N GLY A 195 -1.18 -4.84 10.43
CA GLY A 195 -0.33 -3.76 9.92
C GLY A 195 0.16 -2.81 11.03
N MET A 196 -0.66 -2.56 12.04
CA MET A 196 -0.19 -1.83 13.24
C MET A 196 0.88 -2.61 14.00
N ARG A 197 0.71 -3.93 14.15
CA ARG A 197 1.65 -4.74 14.90
C ARG A 197 2.99 -4.93 14.19
N GLU A 198 2.97 -5.11 12.87
CA GLU A 198 4.15 -5.36 12.02
C GLU A 198 4.94 -4.08 11.71
N SER A 199 4.26 -2.96 11.41
CA SER A 199 4.94 -1.76 10.89
C SER A 199 4.48 -0.45 11.51
N SER A 200 3.63 -0.50 12.55
CA SER A 200 2.93 0.69 13.07
C SER A 200 2.15 1.46 11.98
N GLY A 201 1.65 0.74 10.97
CA GLY A 201 0.93 1.32 9.84
C GLY A 201 1.81 1.97 8.76
N LYS A 202 3.13 1.77 8.78
CA LYS A 202 4.04 2.32 7.77
C LYS A 202 4.12 1.41 6.56
N HIS A 203 3.77 1.93 5.39
CA HIS A 203 3.78 1.14 4.15
C HIS A 203 5.17 0.69 3.69
N CYS A 204 6.19 1.47 4.02
CA CYS A 204 7.53 1.39 3.44
C CYS A 204 8.52 0.57 4.28
N GLU A 205 8.07 -0.11 5.32
CA GLU A 205 8.99 -0.75 6.28
C GLU A 205 9.95 -1.73 5.58
N GLY A 206 11.23 -1.62 5.92
CA GLY A 206 12.26 -2.53 5.41
C GLY A 206 12.20 -3.86 6.15
N ARG A 207 13.11 -4.78 5.83
CA ARG A 207 13.29 -5.98 6.67
C ARG A 207 13.74 -5.59 8.07
N ASP A 208 13.49 -6.47 9.04
CA ASP A 208 14.25 -6.45 10.28
C ASP A 208 15.75 -6.66 9.98
N THR A 209 16.55 -5.64 10.28
CA THR A 209 18.00 -5.65 10.03
C THR A 209 18.75 -6.65 10.90
N THR A 210 18.16 -7.05 12.03
CA THR A 210 18.70 -8.05 12.96
C THR A 210 18.41 -9.49 12.53
N ALA A 211 17.45 -9.69 11.63
CA ALA A 211 17.12 -11.00 11.09
C ALA A 211 18.11 -11.43 9.98
N GLY A 212 18.40 -12.74 9.89
CA GLY A 212 19.26 -13.32 8.85
C GLY A 212 18.59 -13.48 7.47
N ASN A 213 17.30 -13.13 7.35
CA ASN A 213 16.51 -13.27 6.13
C ASN A 213 16.82 -12.15 5.13
N VAL A 214 17.97 -12.26 4.45
CA VAL A 214 18.51 -11.20 3.56
C VAL A 214 18.46 -11.57 2.07
N THR A 215 17.70 -12.60 1.70
CA THR A 215 17.60 -13.04 0.30
C THR A 215 16.37 -12.46 -0.39
N ALA A 216 16.33 -12.52 -1.73
CA ALA A 216 15.14 -12.12 -2.48
C ALA A 216 13.88 -12.88 -2.05
N GLU A 217 14.02 -14.14 -1.64
CA GLU A 217 12.90 -15.00 -1.24
C GLU A 217 12.43 -14.79 0.19
N THR A 218 13.37 -14.48 1.10
CA THR A 218 13.13 -14.50 2.55
C THR A 218 13.06 -13.11 3.17
N ALA A 219 13.58 -12.07 2.53
CA ALA A 219 13.50 -10.72 3.06
C ALA A 219 12.04 -10.25 3.10
N GLU A 220 11.60 -9.90 4.31
CA GLU A 220 10.30 -9.30 4.57
C GLU A 220 10.31 -7.83 4.17
N ALA A 221 9.14 -7.33 3.76
CA ALA A 221 9.00 -5.96 3.32
C ALA A 221 7.58 -5.43 3.51
N GLY A 222 7.51 -4.11 3.62
CA GLY A 222 6.30 -3.33 3.52
C GLY A 222 5.40 -3.43 4.74
N LEU A 223 4.15 -3.04 4.54
CA LEU A 223 3.15 -2.80 5.57
C LEU A 223 2.91 -3.98 6.52
N PHE A 224 3.01 -5.21 6.00
CA PHE A 224 2.73 -6.46 6.73
C PHE A 224 3.97 -7.34 6.89
N GLN A 225 5.18 -6.79 6.69
CA GLN A 225 6.46 -7.52 6.80
C GLN A 225 6.38 -8.91 6.16
N THR A 226 5.94 -8.97 4.90
CA THR A 226 5.71 -10.25 4.21
C THR A 226 6.91 -10.57 3.32
N SER A 227 7.30 -11.84 3.22
CA SER A 227 8.35 -12.31 2.32
C SER A 227 7.78 -13.11 1.14
N TRP A 228 8.52 -13.12 0.03
CA TRP A 228 8.04 -13.74 -1.21
C TRP A 228 7.77 -15.24 -1.06
N ASN A 229 8.59 -15.95 -0.28
CA ASN A 229 8.42 -17.37 0.00
C ASN A 229 7.10 -17.74 0.72
N ALA A 230 6.32 -16.76 1.22
CA ALA A 230 4.98 -16.96 1.76
C ALA A 230 4.01 -17.63 0.76
N ARG A 231 4.30 -17.56 -0.54
CA ARG A 231 3.56 -18.29 -1.59
C ARG A 231 3.87 -19.79 -1.68
N ILE A 232 4.96 -20.29 -1.10
CA ILE A 232 5.44 -21.66 -1.35
C ILE A 232 4.79 -22.67 -0.39
N ARG A 233 3.96 -23.57 -0.90
CA ARG A 233 3.40 -24.71 -0.15
C ARG A 233 3.49 -26.01 -0.96
N PRO A 234 3.44 -27.19 -0.31
CA PRO A 234 3.35 -28.47 -1.03
C PRO A 234 2.14 -28.52 -1.97
N ASP A 235 1.00 -28.02 -1.52
CA ASP A 235 -0.19 -27.80 -2.35
C ASP A 235 -0.29 -26.31 -2.73
N MET A 236 -0.11 -26.04 -4.02
CA MET A 236 -0.14 -24.70 -4.60
C MET A 236 -1.55 -24.21 -4.94
N THR A 237 -2.58 -25.06 -4.92
CA THR A 237 -3.94 -24.68 -5.37
C THR A 237 -4.53 -23.57 -4.50
N THR A 238 -4.39 -23.71 -3.17
CA THR A 238 -4.85 -22.72 -2.17
C THR A 238 -4.04 -21.42 -2.13
N ILE A 239 -2.90 -21.36 -2.82
CA ILE A 239 -1.98 -20.20 -2.81
C ILE A 239 -1.91 -19.50 -4.18
N GLN A 240 -2.52 -20.08 -5.22
CA GLN A 240 -2.63 -19.45 -6.54
C GLN A 240 -3.17 -18.02 -6.47
N PRO A 241 -4.17 -17.67 -5.64
CA PRO A 241 -4.65 -16.30 -5.59
C PRO A 241 -3.58 -15.31 -5.12
N MET A 242 -2.61 -15.71 -4.28
CA MET A 242 -1.47 -14.84 -3.91
C MET A 242 -0.58 -14.51 -5.12
N VAL A 243 -0.32 -15.51 -5.98
CA VAL A 243 0.47 -15.33 -7.21
C VAL A 243 -0.28 -14.48 -8.23
N GLN A 244 -1.60 -14.65 -8.33
CA GLN A 244 -2.46 -13.83 -9.20
C GLN A 244 -2.48 -12.37 -8.76
N VAL A 245 -2.66 -12.10 -7.46
CA VAL A 245 -2.58 -10.76 -6.86
C VAL A 245 -1.23 -10.12 -7.18
N PHE A 246 -0.11 -10.85 -7.00
CA PHE A 246 1.21 -10.34 -7.34
C PHE A 246 1.36 -9.99 -8.83
N ASN A 247 0.95 -10.88 -9.73
CA ASN A 247 1.04 -10.63 -11.16
C ASN A 247 0.16 -9.44 -11.60
N HIS A 248 -1.05 -9.31 -11.04
CA HIS A 248 -1.95 -8.21 -11.31
C HIS A 248 -1.31 -6.86 -10.94
N TYR A 249 -0.82 -6.73 -9.71
CA TYR A 249 -0.25 -5.47 -9.23
C TYR A 249 1.14 -5.18 -9.81
N ARG A 250 1.90 -6.19 -10.22
CA ARG A 250 3.13 -5.97 -11.00
C ARG A 250 2.83 -5.36 -12.36
N ALA A 251 1.71 -5.73 -12.99
CA ALA A 251 1.27 -5.13 -14.25
C ALA A 251 0.59 -3.77 -14.05
N ASN A 252 -0.13 -3.59 -12.94
CA ASN A 252 -0.90 -2.38 -12.62
C ASN A 252 -0.66 -1.96 -11.17
N PRO A 253 0.43 -1.25 -10.85
CA PRO A 253 0.84 -0.96 -9.47
C PRO A 253 0.03 0.18 -8.82
N GLN A 254 -1.27 0.25 -9.06
CA GLN A 254 -2.15 1.27 -8.46
C GLN A 254 -2.49 0.89 -7.02
N GLY A 255 -1.63 1.26 -6.07
CA GLY A 255 -1.68 0.75 -4.69
C GLY A 255 -2.24 1.66 -3.62
N PHE A 256 -2.77 2.84 -3.99
CA PHE A 256 -3.08 3.94 -3.06
C PHE A 256 -1.85 4.47 -2.29
N LEU A 257 -0.65 4.39 -2.88
CA LEU A 257 0.58 4.86 -2.24
C LEU A 257 0.46 6.32 -1.81
N GLU A 258 -0.15 7.14 -2.67
CA GLU A 258 -0.43 8.56 -2.45
C GLU A 258 -1.22 8.84 -1.17
N ILE A 259 -2.10 7.92 -0.77
CA ILE A 259 -2.86 8.00 0.48
C ILE A 259 -2.04 7.48 1.65
N PHE A 260 -1.42 6.30 1.51
CA PHE A 260 -0.67 5.65 2.58
C PHE A 260 0.60 6.40 2.99
N GLN A 261 1.17 7.23 2.11
CA GLN A 261 2.38 8.00 2.39
C GLN A 261 2.11 9.36 3.04
N GLU A 262 0.86 9.82 3.13
CA GLU A 262 0.52 11.14 3.65
C GLU A 262 0.95 11.30 5.11
N GLY A 263 1.92 12.19 5.36
CA GLY A 263 2.48 12.40 6.70
C GLY A 263 3.29 11.21 7.26
N VAL A 264 3.63 10.23 6.42
CA VAL A 264 4.48 9.09 6.79
C VAL A 264 5.90 9.34 6.30
N THR A 265 6.90 9.13 7.17
CA THR A 265 8.31 9.24 6.81
C THR A 265 9.01 7.91 7.00
N CYS A 266 9.83 7.55 6.02
CA CYS A 266 10.55 6.29 5.92
C CYS A 266 12.04 6.56 5.83
N SER A 267 12.85 5.82 6.59
CA SER A 267 14.30 5.94 6.48
C SER A 267 14.78 5.46 5.10
N PRO A 268 15.88 6.00 4.56
CA PRO A 268 16.45 5.50 3.30
C PRO A 268 16.76 3.99 3.33
N GLN A 269 17.13 3.46 4.51
CA GLN A 269 17.41 2.04 4.71
C GLN A 269 16.17 1.17 4.47
N ASN A 270 14.98 1.64 4.86
CA ASN A 270 13.74 0.91 4.70
C ASN A 270 13.39 0.65 3.22
N TRP A 271 13.87 1.49 2.31
CA TRP A 271 13.68 1.33 0.87
C TRP A 271 14.59 0.29 0.20
N HIS A 272 15.61 -0.22 0.91
CA HIS A 272 16.51 -1.20 0.35
C HIS A 272 15.79 -2.54 0.07
N ASN A 273 16.01 -3.10 -1.13
CA ASN A 273 15.46 -4.39 -1.54
C ASN A 273 16.61 -5.35 -1.85
N HIS A 274 16.52 -6.57 -1.32
CA HIS A 274 17.59 -7.54 -1.34
C HIS A 274 17.47 -8.56 -2.48
N GLY A 275 18.63 -8.98 -3.01
CA GLY A 275 18.74 -9.97 -4.09
C GLY A 275 18.28 -9.42 -5.45
N THR A 276 17.85 -10.31 -6.34
CA THR A 276 17.41 -9.99 -7.72
C THR A 276 16.14 -10.77 -8.07
N GLY A 277 15.59 -10.53 -9.27
CA GLY A 277 14.41 -11.27 -9.77
C GLY A 277 13.12 -10.96 -9.02
N LEU A 278 12.16 -11.90 -9.10
CA LEU A 278 10.79 -11.68 -8.62
C LEU A 278 10.68 -11.41 -7.12
N GLY A 279 11.56 -12.00 -6.31
CA GLY A 279 11.56 -11.74 -4.87
C GLY A 279 11.98 -10.31 -4.51
N ARG A 280 12.93 -9.72 -5.27
CA ARG A 280 13.26 -8.29 -5.14
C ARG A 280 12.10 -7.42 -5.61
N THR A 281 11.44 -7.78 -6.72
CA THR A 281 10.24 -7.07 -7.21
C THR A 281 9.11 -7.13 -6.20
N PHE A 282 8.91 -8.27 -5.53
CA PHE A 282 7.92 -8.44 -4.47
C PHE A 282 8.18 -7.48 -3.29
N GLN A 283 9.43 -7.37 -2.85
CA GLN A 283 9.80 -6.43 -1.78
C GLN A 283 9.51 -4.98 -2.17
N GLN A 284 9.88 -4.59 -3.40
CA GLN A 284 9.61 -3.25 -3.92
C GLN A 284 8.10 -2.97 -3.97
N LEU A 285 7.34 -3.87 -4.58
CA LEU A 285 5.90 -3.73 -4.72
C LEU A 285 5.20 -3.70 -3.35
N SER A 286 5.68 -4.46 -2.36
CA SER A 286 5.13 -4.46 -1.00
C SER A 286 5.26 -3.10 -0.30
N LYS A 287 6.25 -2.28 -0.69
CA LYS A 287 6.50 -0.94 -0.13
C LYS A 287 5.83 0.17 -0.92
N GLU A 288 5.82 0.03 -2.24
CA GLU A 288 5.32 1.02 -3.21
C GLU A 288 3.85 0.81 -3.56
N CYS A 289 3.25 -0.32 -3.22
CA CYS A 289 1.87 -0.66 -3.54
C CYS A 289 1.14 -1.24 -2.31
N PRO A 290 0.68 -0.40 -1.38
CA PRO A 290 0.10 -0.87 -0.11
C PRO A 290 -1.17 -1.71 -0.26
N ALA A 291 -2.01 -1.42 -1.26
CA ALA A 291 -3.16 -2.26 -1.59
C ALA A 291 -2.75 -3.69 -2.03
N PHE A 292 -1.65 -3.82 -2.78
CA PHE A 292 -1.07 -5.13 -3.08
C PHE A 292 -0.65 -5.86 -1.81
N ALA A 293 0.08 -5.17 -0.92
CA ALA A 293 0.53 -5.76 0.34
C ALA A 293 -0.67 -6.24 1.18
N ALA A 294 -1.75 -5.46 1.21
CA ALA A 294 -2.99 -5.80 1.92
C ALA A 294 -3.68 -7.04 1.33
N GLU A 295 -3.89 -7.08 0.01
CA GLU A 295 -4.52 -8.22 -0.65
C GLU A 295 -3.67 -9.49 -0.53
N PHE A 296 -2.36 -9.38 -0.73
CA PHE A 296 -1.45 -10.52 -0.64
C PHE A 296 -1.45 -11.10 0.79
N ALA A 297 -1.33 -10.23 1.80
CA ALA A 297 -1.41 -10.64 3.20
C ALA A 297 -2.80 -11.21 3.54
N ALA A 298 -3.89 -10.64 3.04
CA ALA A 298 -5.25 -11.13 3.29
C ALA A 298 -5.44 -12.58 2.79
N VAL A 299 -5.08 -12.88 1.54
CA VAL A 299 -5.12 -14.27 1.03
C VAL A 299 -4.20 -15.17 1.86
N GLY A 300 -3.01 -14.68 2.19
CA GLY A 300 -2.06 -15.45 3.00
C GLY A 300 -2.55 -15.70 4.41
N LEU A 301 -3.31 -14.81 5.05
CA LEU A 301 -3.91 -15.06 6.36
C LEU A 301 -4.93 -16.20 6.32
N ARG A 302 -5.63 -16.38 5.20
CA ARG A 302 -6.60 -17.47 5.02
C ARG A 302 -5.95 -18.83 4.75
N ASN A 303 -4.69 -18.85 4.33
CA ASN A 303 -4.03 -20.05 3.80
C ASN A 303 -2.69 -20.39 4.46
N ARG A 304 -2.01 -19.43 5.05
CA ARG A 304 -0.67 -19.54 5.62
C ARG A 304 -0.47 -18.57 6.78
N ARG A 305 -1.44 -18.48 7.70
CA ARG A 305 -1.37 -17.60 8.88
C ARG A 305 -0.07 -17.72 9.67
N ARG A 306 0.55 -18.90 9.66
CA ARG A 306 1.82 -19.21 10.33
C ARG A 306 3.00 -18.35 9.90
N HIS A 307 2.93 -17.69 8.75
CA HIS A 307 3.97 -16.77 8.31
C HIS A 307 4.14 -15.58 9.27
N TRP A 308 3.04 -15.05 9.83
CA TRP A 308 3.07 -13.87 10.69
C TRP A 308 3.16 -14.25 12.16
N GLY A 309 4.32 -13.98 12.78
CA GLY A 309 4.56 -14.21 14.20
C GLY A 309 3.51 -13.55 15.12
N PRO A 310 3.15 -12.28 14.92
CA PRO A 310 2.08 -11.62 15.66
C PRO A 310 0.72 -12.31 15.57
N VAL A 311 0.36 -12.85 14.41
CA VAL A 311 -0.88 -13.62 14.24
C VAL A 311 -0.80 -14.91 15.06
N ASN A 312 0.33 -15.60 15.01
CA ASN A 312 0.54 -16.85 15.76
C ASN A 312 0.37 -16.65 17.28
N ARG A 313 0.88 -15.53 17.80
CA ARG A 313 0.82 -15.17 19.22
C ARG A 313 -0.44 -14.40 19.62
N ARG A 314 -1.38 -14.20 18.69
CA ARG A 314 -2.61 -13.41 18.90
C ARG A 314 -2.38 -11.96 19.33
N GLU A 315 -1.32 -11.35 18.82
CA GLU A 315 -0.93 -9.95 19.12
C GLU A 315 -1.57 -8.92 18.18
N ALA A 316 -2.12 -9.35 17.04
CA ALA A 316 -2.84 -8.45 16.14
C ALA A 316 -4.24 -8.21 16.72
N GLU A 317 -4.53 -6.98 17.16
CA GLU A 317 -5.80 -6.69 17.84
C GLU A 317 -6.98 -6.72 16.86
N VAL A 318 -8.06 -7.41 17.24
CA VAL A 318 -9.36 -7.39 16.55
C VAL A 318 -10.25 -6.37 17.26
N ARG A 319 -10.64 -5.30 16.55
CA ARG A 319 -11.34 -4.15 17.13
C ARG A 319 -12.74 -3.97 16.54
N PRO A 320 -13.82 -4.00 17.35
CA PRO A 320 -15.17 -3.68 16.89
C PRO A 320 -15.29 -2.31 16.20
N GLU A 321 -14.52 -1.32 16.66
CA GLU A 321 -14.49 0.02 16.09
C GLU A 321 -13.99 0.03 14.63
N CYS A 322 -13.06 -0.88 14.31
CA CYS A 322 -12.61 -1.09 12.93
C CYS A 322 -13.73 -1.69 12.08
N ASN A 323 -14.45 -2.66 12.64
CA ASN A 323 -15.59 -3.30 11.96
C ASN A 323 -16.71 -2.31 11.64
N THR A 324 -17.00 -1.39 12.57
CA THR A 324 -17.96 -0.30 12.37
C THR A 324 -17.52 0.65 11.24
N MET A 325 -16.23 1.00 11.19
CA MET A 325 -15.68 1.84 10.12
C MET A 325 -15.84 1.15 8.75
N LEU A 326 -15.39 -0.10 8.64
CA LEU A 326 -15.45 -0.84 7.38
C LEU A 326 -16.89 -1.13 6.93
N LEU A 327 -17.84 -1.30 7.86
CA LEU A 327 -19.26 -1.43 7.52
C LEU A 327 -19.79 -0.15 6.86
N ARG A 328 -19.43 1.02 7.40
CA ARG A 328 -19.80 2.31 6.81
C ARG A 328 -19.16 2.49 5.43
N VAL A 329 -17.92 2.04 5.25
CA VAL A 329 -17.27 2.02 3.93
C VAL A 329 -18.03 1.14 2.95
N GLN A 330 -18.42 -0.08 3.37
CA GLN A 330 -19.22 -0.98 2.54
C GLN A 330 -20.54 -0.32 2.11
N GLN A 331 -21.27 0.26 3.06
CA GLN A 331 -22.52 0.99 2.80
C GLN A 331 -22.32 2.16 1.84
N ALA A 332 -21.22 2.91 1.98
CA ALA A 332 -20.89 4.00 1.06
C ALA A 332 -20.63 3.46 -0.37
N VAL A 333 -19.87 2.38 -0.50
CA VAL A 333 -19.61 1.71 -1.79
C VAL A 333 -20.92 1.29 -2.47
N ASP A 334 -21.83 0.67 -1.72
CA ASP A 334 -23.13 0.24 -2.23
C ASP A 334 -24.00 1.44 -2.65
N SER A 335 -24.12 2.44 -1.77
CA SER A 335 -24.99 3.62 -1.99
C SER A 335 -24.52 4.51 -3.14
N LEU A 336 -23.21 4.61 -3.35
CA LEU A 336 -22.60 5.45 -4.37
C LEU A 336 -22.28 4.66 -5.65
N GLN A 337 -22.58 3.36 -5.69
CA GLN A 337 -22.35 2.46 -6.82
C GLN A 337 -20.89 2.48 -7.30
N LEU A 338 -19.94 2.34 -6.37
CA LEU A 338 -18.51 2.53 -6.68
C LEU A 338 -17.85 1.33 -7.36
N CYS A 339 -18.52 0.19 -7.39
CA CYS A 339 -17.99 -0.97 -8.06
C CYS A 339 -18.10 -0.81 -9.58
N PRO A 340 -17.03 -1.08 -10.34
CA PRO A 340 -17.09 -1.08 -11.79
C PRO A 340 -18.20 -2.03 -12.26
N VAL A 341 -19.00 -1.58 -13.22
CA VAL A 341 -19.96 -2.40 -13.96
C VAL A 341 -19.23 -3.23 -15.00
#